data_AF-A0A938LUZ9-F1
#
_entry.id   AF-A0A938LUZ9-F1
#
_cell.length_a   1.000
_cell.length_b   1.000
_cell.length_c   1.000
_cell.angle_alpha   90.00
_cell.angle_beta   90.00
_cell.angle_gamma   90.00
#
_symmetry.space_group_name_H-M   'P 1'
#
loop_
_entity.id
_entity.type
_entity.pdbx_description
1 polymer ?
#
loop_
_entity_poly.entity_id
_entity_poly.type
_entity_poly.pdbx_seq_one_letter_code
_entity_poly.pdbx_strand_id
1 'polypeptide(L)'
;MSNQCQFIRQTAAVLMACGLIASLLPGLASAGSIETHVAPTGDDAGDGSRAKPVASLIGARDAVRRLRAEGKAGPVRVVVADGTYRFAEPLVLTPEDGGSAEAPVRYEAAPGAKPVLSGGRTITGFKPVGEGVWATQVPEVAAGKWYFEQLFVDGKRAVRAR
;
A
#
# COMPACT_ATOMS: atom_id res chain seq x y z
N MET A 1 54.82 -33.19 67.02
CA MET A 1 54.67 -34.27 68.01
C MET A 1 53.34 -34.03 68.69
N SER A 2 52.30 -34.86 68.72
CA SER A 2 51.95 -36.17 68.19
C SER A 2 50.43 -36.31 68.50
N ASN A 3 49.75 -37.32 67.93
CA ASN A 3 48.30 -37.68 68.06
C ASN A 3 47.46 -37.05 66.94
N GLN A 4 47.18 -37.67 65.78
CA GLN A 4 46.80 -39.05 65.40
C GLN A 4 45.49 -39.57 66.03
N CYS A 5 44.73 -40.28 65.17
CA CYS A 5 43.50 -41.08 65.35
C CYS A 5 42.14 -40.36 65.27
N GLN A 6 41.39 -40.36 64.15
CA GLN A 6 40.77 -41.45 63.33
C GLN A 6 39.25 -41.58 63.58
N PHE A 7 38.55 -42.14 62.58
CA PHE A 7 37.12 -42.51 62.45
C PHE A 7 36.31 -41.59 61.49
N ILE A 8 36.26 -41.87 60.18
CA ILE A 8 35.54 -42.93 59.42
C ILE A 8 34.06 -42.58 59.13
N ARG A 9 33.83 -42.30 57.84
CA ARG A 9 32.65 -42.60 56.99
C ARG A 9 31.27 -42.05 57.40
N GLN A 10 30.76 -41.11 56.58
CA GLN A 10 29.41 -41.24 56.01
C GLN A 10 29.42 -40.84 54.53
N THR A 11 29.19 -41.83 53.69
CA THR A 11 28.77 -41.73 52.30
C THR A 11 27.26 -41.51 52.25
N ALA A 12 26.78 -40.51 51.51
CA ALA A 12 25.44 -40.55 50.90
C ALA A 12 25.38 -39.55 49.73
N ALA A 13 25.33 -40.11 48.53
CA ALA A 13 24.88 -39.42 47.34
C ALA A 13 23.38 -39.09 47.48
N VAL A 14 22.98 -37.87 47.14
CA VAL A 14 21.61 -37.57 46.72
C VAL A 14 21.70 -36.67 45.49
N LEU A 15 21.33 -37.26 44.35
CA LEU A 15 20.94 -36.56 43.13
C LEU A 15 19.80 -35.59 43.44
N MET A 16 19.82 -34.37 42.91
CA MET A 16 18.62 -33.78 42.29
C MET A 16 18.86 -32.40 41.67
N ALA A 17 18.43 -32.31 40.40
CA ALA A 17 17.97 -31.12 39.67
C ALA A 17 19.01 -30.11 39.18
N CYS A 18 19.64 -30.45 38.04
CA CYS A 18 19.91 -29.46 36.99
C CYS A 18 18.60 -28.79 36.55
N GLY A 19 18.24 -27.69 37.20
CA GLY A 19 17.18 -26.79 36.73
C GLY A 19 17.68 -26.00 35.53
N LEU A 20 17.66 -26.61 34.34
CA LEU A 20 17.77 -25.92 33.06
C LEU A 20 16.57 -24.98 32.93
N ILE A 21 16.70 -23.73 33.34
CA ILE A 21 15.82 -22.66 32.90
C ILE A 21 16.19 -22.41 31.43
N ALA A 22 15.64 -23.23 30.55
CA ALA A 22 15.59 -22.94 29.12
C ALA A 22 14.67 -21.73 28.97
N SER A 23 15.24 -20.53 29.00
CA SER A 23 14.58 -19.29 28.62
C SER A 23 14.10 -19.43 27.19
N LEU A 24 12.83 -19.82 27.04
CA LEU A 24 12.11 -19.81 25.79
C LEU A 24 11.90 -18.34 25.42
N LEU A 25 12.90 -17.72 24.80
CA LEU A 25 12.74 -16.45 24.11
C LEU A 25 11.80 -16.74 22.94
N PRO A 26 10.54 -16.24 22.93
CA PRO A 26 9.75 -16.31 21.71
C PRO A 26 10.54 -15.53 20.66
N GLY A 27 10.93 -16.22 19.58
CA GLY A 27 11.57 -15.58 18.44
C GLY A 27 10.64 -14.46 17.98
N LEU A 28 11.15 -13.22 18.00
CA LEU A 28 10.52 -12.10 17.33
C LEU A 28 10.44 -12.49 15.85
N ALA A 29 9.31 -13.06 15.44
CA ALA A 29 8.98 -13.16 14.04
C ALA A 29 9.04 -11.73 13.51
N SER A 30 10.01 -11.45 12.64
CA SER A 30 10.05 -10.21 11.89
C SER A 30 8.72 -10.10 11.15
N ALA A 31 7.78 -9.30 11.66
CA ALA A 31 6.55 -9.00 10.95
C ALA A 31 6.94 -8.35 9.63
N GLY A 32 6.86 -9.11 8.54
CA GLY A 32 7.28 -8.64 7.22
C GLY A 32 6.45 -7.44 6.81
N SER A 33 7.09 -6.35 6.37
CA SER A 33 6.36 -5.23 5.78
C SER A 33 5.79 -5.60 4.41
N ILE A 34 4.61 -5.11 4.09
CA ILE A 34 4.03 -5.19 2.74
C ILE A 34 4.39 -3.91 2.00
N GLU A 35 5.14 -4.00 0.91
CA GLU A 35 5.39 -2.88 -0.01
C GLU A 35 4.77 -3.20 -1.38
N THR A 36 3.89 -2.30 -1.85
CA THR A 36 3.18 -2.42 -3.15
C THR A 36 3.48 -1.18 -3.98
N HIS A 37 3.90 -1.35 -5.23
CA HIS A 37 4.20 -0.28 -6.17
C HIS A 37 3.07 -0.08 -7.17
N VAL A 38 2.73 1.19 -7.42
CA VAL A 38 1.70 1.59 -8.37
C VAL A 38 2.33 2.45 -9.45
N ALA A 39 2.11 2.14 -10.72
CA ALA A 39 2.61 2.92 -11.85
C ALA A 39 1.56 3.00 -12.97
N PRO A 40 1.43 4.11 -13.72
CA PRO A 40 0.41 4.22 -14.77
C PRO A 40 0.59 3.19 -15.91
N THR A 41 1.80 2.66 -16.08
CA THR A 41 2.14 1.60 -17.05
C THR A 41 2.17 0.20 -16.42
N GLY A 42 1.69 0.07 -15.19
CA GLY A 42 1.61 -1.22 -14.49
C GLY A 42 0.45 -2.09 -15.00
N ASP A 43 0.24 -3.20 -14.30
CA ASP A 43 -0.84 -4.15 -14.55
C ASP A 43 -1.46 -4.58 -13.22
N ASP A 44 -2.77 -4.44 -13.04
CA ASP A 44 -3.47 -4.81 -11.80
C ASP A 44 -3.49 -6.33 -11.55
N ALA A 45 -3.17 -7.15 -12.56
CA ALA A 45 -2.87 -8.57 -12.39
C ALA A 45 -1.44 -8.84 -11.86
N GLY A 46 -0.61 -7.81 -11.77
CA GLY A 46 0.75 -7.86 -11.26
C GLY A 46 0.85 -8.23 -9.77
N ASP A 47 2.06 -8.59 -9.36
CA ASP A 47 2.36 -8.95 -7.96
C ASP A 47 2.56 -7.71 -7.05
N GLY A 48 2.58 -6.51 -7.62
CA GLY A 48 2.76 -5.26 -6.88
C GLY A 48 4.22 -4.96 -6.51
N SER A 49 5.18 -5.76 -6.98
CA SER A 49 6.61 -5.47 -6.81
C SER A 49 7.06 -4.29 -7.67
N ARG A 50 8.28 -3.78 -7.41
CA ARG A 50 8.91 -2.75 -8.27
C ARG A 50 9.04 -3.17 -9.72
N ALA A 51 9.26 -4.47 -9.96
CA ALA A 51 9.44 -5.02 -11.30
C ALA A 51 8.10 -5.21 -12.04
N LYS A 52 7.02 -5.45 -11.29
CA LYS A 52 5.67 -5.66 -11.82
C LYS A 52 4.65 -4.85 -10.98
N PRO A 53 4.68 -3.51 -11.08
CA PRO A 53 3.78 -2.66 -10.32
C PRO A 53 2.34 -2.85 -10.80
N VAL A 54 1.40 -2.61 -9.90
CA VAL A 54 -0.01 -2.52 -10.26
C VAL A 54 -0.31 -1.21 -11.00
N ALA A 55 -1.36 -1.18 -11.80
CA ALA A 55 -1.73 -0.03 -12.62
C ALA A 55 -2.47 1.06 -11.84
N SER A 56 -3.25 0.66 -10.83
CA SER A 56 -4.22 1.53 -10.16
C SER A 56 -4.16 1.44 -8.63
N LEU A 57 -4.73 2.45 -7.95
CA LEU A 57 -4.89 2.38 -6.49
C LEU A 57 -5.88 1.29 -6.06
N ILE A 58 -6.85 0.95 -6.91
CA ILE A 58 -7.79 -0.15 -6.66
C ILE A 58 -7.03 -1.47 -6.72
N GLY A 59 -6.21 -1.67 -7.75
CA GLY A 59 -5.31 -2.81 -7.86
C GLY A 59 -4.32 -2.88 -6.69
N ALA A 60 -3.85 -1.74 -6.17
CA ALA A 60 -2.98 -1.70 -5.01
C ALA A 60 -3.66 -2.19 -3.74
N ARG A 61 -4.90 -1.73 -3.48
CA ARG A 61 -5.73 -2.22 -2.39
C ARG A 61 -5.94 -3.73 -2.50
N ASP A 62 -6.32 -4.20 -3.68
CA ASP A 62 -6.64 -5.62 -3.91
C ASP A 62 -5.38 -6.50 -3.80
N ALA A 63 -4.22 -6.02 -4.25
CA ALA A 63 -2.94 -6.68 -4.02
C ALA A 63 -2.60 -6.78 -2.53
N VAL A 64 -2.80 -5.71 -1.75
CA VAL A 64 -2.59 -5.73 -0.29
C VAL A 64 -3.51 -6.75 0.39
N ARG A 65 -4.80 -6.80 0.01
CA ARG A 65 -5.75 -7.79 0.54
C ARG A 65 -5.31 -9.21 0.25
N ARG A 66 -4.90 -9.49 -0.99
CA ARG A 66 -4.36 -10.80 -1.40
C ARG A 66 -3.14 -11.19 -0.57
N LEU A 67 -2.18 -10.28 -0.39
CA LEU A 67 -0.99 -10.53 0.43
C LEU A 67 -1.33 -10.80 1.90
N ARG A 68 -2.34 -10.13 2.46
CA ARG A 68 -2.85 -10.41 3.81
C ARG A 68 -3.51 -11.79 3.90
N ALA A 69 -4.29 -12.18 2.88
CA ALA A 69 -4.88 -13.52 2.79
C ALA A 69 -3.83 -14.63 2.67
N GLU A 70 -2.67 -14.34 2.07
CA GLU A 70 -1.49 -15.23 2.04
C GLU A 70 -0.73 -15.30 3.37
N GLY A 71 -1.21 -14.60 4.41
CA GLY A 71 -0.61 -14.60 5.75
C GLY A 71 0.49 -13.55 5.96
N LYS A 72 0.73 -12.64 5.00
CA LYS A 72 1.63 -11.51 5.25
C LYS A 72 0.94 -10.52 6.19
N ALA A 73 1.63 -10.17 7.26
CA ALA A 73 1.15 -9.24 8.27
C ALA A 73 2.27 -8.27 8.65
N GLY A 74 1.88 -7.02 8.90
CA GLY A 74 2.81 -5.94 9.20
C GLY A 74 2.36 -4.60 8.61
N PRO A 75 3.18 -3.56 8.75
CA PRO A 75 2.90 -2.27 8.12
C PRO A 75 2.83 -2.40 6.60
N VAL A 76 1.93 -1.62 5.99
CA VAL A 76 1.72 -1.58 4.54
C VAL A 76 2.17 -0.23 3.99
N ARG A 77 2.93 -0.28 2.90
CA ARG A 77 3.38 0.90 2.16
C ARG A 77 3.02 0.75 0.68
N VAL A 78 2.09 1.57 0.22
CA VAL A 78 1.71 1.69 -1.19
C VAL A 78 2.45 2.87 -1.79
N VAL A 79 3.41 2.59 -2.67
CA VAL A 79 4.31 3.57 -3.29
C VAL A 79 3.80 3.92 -4.68
N VAL A 80 3.33 5.15 -4.84
CA VAL A 80 2.69 5.63 -6.06
C VAL A 80 3.70 6.40 -6.91
N ALA A 81 4.01 5.88 -8.09
CA ALA A 81 4.89 6.54 -9.05
C ALA A 81 4.25 7.82 -9.60
N ASP A 82 5.04 8.60 -10.36
CA ASP A 82 4.53 9.80 -10.99
C ASP A 82 3.52 9.46 -12.11
N GLY A 83 2.58 10.38 -12.35
CA GLY A 83 1.60 10.26 -13.42
C GLY A 83 0.17 10.55 -13.01
N THR A 84 -0.76 10.34 -13.95
CA THR A 84 -2.20 10.60 -13.73
C THR A 84 -2.97 9.28 -13.65
N TYR A 85 -3.58 9.04 -12.49
CA TYR A 85 -4.41 7.88 -12.18
C TYR A 85 -5.88 8.27 -12.30
N ARG A 86 -6.55 7.76 -13.33
CA ARG A 86 -7.95 8.09 -13.63
C ARG A 86 -8.89 7.08 -12.98
N PHE A 87 -9.94 7.58 -12.33
CA PHE A 87 -10.93 6.79 -11.63
C PHE A 87 -12.26 6.86 -12.39
N ALA A 88 -12.77 5.70 -12.82
CA ALA A 88 -14.15 5.58 -13.29
C ALA A 88 -15.14 5.43 -12.12
N GLU A 89 -14.66 4.90 -11.01
CA GLU A 89 -15.40 4.64 -9.78
C GLU A 89 -14.55 5.04 -8.54
N PRO A 90 -15.19 5.28 -7.39
CA PRO A 90 -14.46 5.63 -6.17
C PRO A 90 -13.52 4.52 -5.71
N LEU A 91 -12.35 4.90 -5.16
CA LEU A 91 -11.56 3.99 -4.34
C LEU A 91 -12.29 3.76 -3.01
N VAL A 92 -12.93 2.61 -2.87
CA VAL A 92 -13.62 2.22 -1.64
C VAL A 92 -12.64 1.55 -0.68
N LEU A 93 -12.44 2.15 0.49
CA LEU A 93 -11.67 1.58 1.60
C LEU A 93 -12.63 1.12 2.70
N THR A 94 -12.50 -0.13 3.14
CA THR A 94 -13.29 -0.75 4.21
C THR A 94 -12.42 -1.01 5.44
N PRO A 95 -12.97 -1.49 6.57
CA PRO A 95 -12.16 -1.84 7.74
C PRO A 95 -11.03 -2.86 7.45
N GLU A 96 -11.18 -3.71 6.43
CA GLU A 96 -10.16 -4.67 6.00
C GLU A 96 -8.88 -3.99 5.50
N ASP A 97 -8.99 -2.78 4.96
CA ASP A 97 -7.88 -2.00 4.41
C ASP A 97 -7.14 -1.17 5.48
N GLY A 98 -7.65 -1.21 6.72
CA GLY A 98 -7.07 -0.50 7.85
C GLY A 98 -5.79 -1.15 8.39
N GLY A 99 -5.08 -0.39 9.20
CA GLY A 99 -3.94 -0.86 10.01
C GLY A 99 -4.09 -0.41 11.46
N SER A 100 -3.09 -0.70 12.29
CA SER A 100 -2.98 -0.18 13.66
C SER A 100 -1.91 0.91 13.75
N ALA A 101 -1.72 1.50 14.94
CA ALA A 101 -0.63 2.43 15.16
C ALA A 101 0.76 1.77 14.97
N GLU A 102 0.87 0.49 15.33
CA GLU A 102 2.07 -0.34 15.22
C GLU A 102 2.28 -0.90 13.80
N ALA A 103 1.19 -1.14 13.06
CA ALA A 103 1.19 -1.64 11.68
C ALA A 103 0.28 -0.80 10.77
N PRO A 104 0.66 0.45 10.46
CA PRO A 104 -0.16 1.36 9.67
C PRO A 104 -0.19 0.99 8.18
N VAL A 105 -1.20 1.48 7.48
CA VAL A 105 -1.31 1.43 6.01
C VAL A 105 -1.09 2.83 5.45
N ARG A 106 -0.08 3.00 4.60
CA ARG A 106 0.26 4.31 3.99
C ARG A 106 0.18 4.23 2.48
N TYR A 107 -0.54 5.18 1.89
CA TYR A 107 -0.48 5.47 0.46
C TYR A 107 0.34 6.74 0.29
N GLU A 108 1.45 6.64 -0.41
CA GLU A 108 2.40 7.75 -0.52
C GLU A 108 3.02 7.83 -1.92
N ALA A 109 3.32 9.05 -2.34
CA ALA A 109 4.07 9.27 -3.56
C ALA A 109 5.48 8.69 -3.41
N ALA A 110 6.01 8.10 -4.49
CA ALA A 110 7.42 7.80 -4.60
C ALA A 110 8.25 9.09 -4.39
N PRO A 111 9.50 9.00 -3.90
CA PRO A 111 10.34 10.17 -3.70
C PRO A 111 10.41 11.08 -4.93
N GLY A 112 9.99 12.34 -4.79
CA GLY A 112 9.97 13.33 -5.86
C GLY A 112 8.79 13.24 -6.85
N ALA A 113 7.96 12.20 -6.78
CA ALA A 113 6.78 12.05 -7.62
C ALA A 113 5.63 12.97 -7.19
N LYS A 114 4.77 13.34 -8.15
CA LYS A 114 3.57 14.16 -7.92
C LYS A 114 2.35 13.51 -8.60
N PRO A 115 1.94 12.31 -8.12
CA PRO A 115 0.81 11.61 -8.71
C PRO A 115 -0.47 12.44 -8.63
N VAL A 116 -1.21 12.48 -9.73
CA VAL A 116 -2.51 13.15 -9.84
C VAL A 116 -3.60 12.09 -9.85
N LEU A 117 -4.48 12.16 -8.86
CA LEU A 117 -5.67 11.33 -8.75
C LEU A 117 -6.82 12.08 -9.43
N SER A 118 -7.34 11.56 -10.54
CA SER A 118 -8.32 12.27 -11.38
C SER A 118 -9.62 11.49 -11.53
N GLY A 119 -10.74 12.06 -11.09
CA GLY A 119 -12.09 11.59 -11.46
C GLY A 119 -12.57 12.17 -12.80
N GLY A 120 -11.72 12.90 -13.53
CA GLY A 120 -12.09 13.57 -14.77
C GLY A 120 -11.99 12.66 -15.99
N ARG A 121 -12.80 12.96 -17.00
CA ARG A 121 -12.72 12.34 -18.33
C ARG A 121 -11.95 13.26 -19.28
N THR A 122 -11.04 12.69 -20.06
CA THR A 122 -10.33 13.45 -21.09
C THR A 122 -11.26 13.65 -22.28
N ILE A 123 -11.45 14.91 -22.68
CA ILE A 123 -12.20 15.29 -23.87
C ILE A 123 -11.19 15.56 -24.99
N THR A 124 -11.35 14.91 -26.14
CA THR A 124 -10.47 15.02 -27.31
C THR A 124 -11.23 15.49 -28.55
N GLY A 125 -10.55 15.63 -29.69
CA GLY A 125 -11.19 15.90 -30.98
C GLY A 125 -11.59 17.36 -31.20
N PHE A 126 -10.98 18.29 -30.46
CA PHE A 126 -11.17 19.71 -30.67
C PHE A 126 -10.72 20.12 -32.08
N LYS A 127 -11.55 20.94 -32.74
CA LYS A 127 -11.30 21.54 -34.05
C LYS A 127 -11.50 23.05 -33.98
N PRO A 128 -10.71 23.84 -34.71
CA PRO A 128 -10.92 25.28 -34.78
C PRO A 128 -12.23 25.58 -35.52
N VAL A 129 -13.00 26.54 -35.00
CA VAL A 129 -14.27 26.99 -35.62
C VAL A 129 -14.27 28.49 -35.96
N GLY A 130 -13.12 29.16 -35.85
CA GLY A 130 -12.95 30.59 -36.13
C GLY A 130 -12.80 31.44 -34.86
N GLU A 131 -12.29 32.66 -35.01
CA GLU A 131 -12.22 33.67 -33.93
C GLU A 131 -11.52 33.20 -32.64
N GLY A 132 -10.54 32.30 -32.76
CA GLY A 132 -9.84 31.73 -31.60
C GLY A 132 -10.65 30.68 -30.82
N VAL A 133 -11.82 30.30 -31.31
CA VAL A 133 -12.71 29.31 -30.68
C VAL A 133 -12.40 27.91 -31.21
N TRP A 134 -12.40 26.94 -30.29
CA TRP A 134 -12.27 25.52 -30.57
C TRP A 134 -13.52 24.78 -30.08
N ALA A 135 -13.98 23.83 -30.87
CA ALA A 135 -15.17 23.03 -30.55
C ALA A 135 -14.89 21.54 -30.73
N THR A 136 -15.54 20.73 -29.91
CA THR A 136 -15.64 19.27 -30.07
C THR A 136 -17.04 18.83 -29.68
N GLN A 137 -17.47 17.68 -30.18
CA GLN A 137 -18.72 17.06 -29.76
C GLN A 137 -18.45 16.07 -28.63
N VAL A 138 -19.29 16.12 -27.60
CA VAL A 138 -19.28 15.15 -26.50
C VAL A 138 -20.64 14.44 -26.49
N PRO A 139 -20.79 13.32 -27.24
CA PRO A 139 -22.11 12.70 -27.47
C PRO A 139 -22.83 12.31 -26.18
N GLU A 140 -22.12 11.85 -25.15
CA GLU A 140 -22.71 11.49 -23.86
C GLU A 140 -23.33 12.69 -23.14
N VAL A 141 -22.74 13.89 -23.31
CA VAL A 141 -23.27 15.13 -22.74
C VAL A 141 -24.48 15.59 -23.54
N ALA A 142 -24.41 15.55 -24.86
CA ALA A 142 -25.56 15.86 -25.73
C ALA A 142 -26.75 14.91 -25.47
N ALA A 143 -26.48 13.66 -25.12
CA ALA A 143 -27.48 12.65 -24.75
C ALA A 143 -27.93 12.73 -23.29
N GLY A 144 -27.45 13.67 -22.48
CA GLY A 144 -27.82 13.83 -21.06
C GLY A 144 -27.30 12.72 -20.13
N LYS A 145 -26.37 11.87 -20.59
CA LYS A 145 -25.78 10.77 -19.81
C LYS A 145 -24.61 11.23 -18.94
N TRP A 146 -24.03 12.37 -19.27
CA TRP A 146 -22.93 12.98 -18.54
C TRP A 146 -23.12 14.48 -18.46
N TYR A 147 -22.81 15.06 -17.31
CA TYR A 147 -22.86 16.49 -17.08
C TYR A 147 -21.60 16.93 -16.35
N PHE A 148 -21.06 18.10 -16.70
CA PHE A 148 -19.91 18.70 -16.02
C PHE A 148 -20.02 20.22 -16.00
N GLU A 149 -19.51 20.84 -14.93
CA GLU A 149 -19.52 22.30 -14.75
C GLU A 149 -18.12 22.92 -14.80
N GLN A 150 -17.10 22.08 -14.91
CA GLN A 150 -15.69 22.46 -14.84
C GLN A 150 -14.94 21.81 -15.99
N LEU A 151 -14.11 22.60 -16.65
CA LEU A 151 -13.19 22.15 -17.69
C LEU A 151 -11.79 22.58 -17.28
N PHE A 152 -10.80 21.71 -17.49
CA PHE A 152 -9.39 21.99 -17.26
C PHE A 152 -8.63 21.81 -18.57
N VAL A 153 -7.75 22.75 -18.89
CA VAL A 153 -6.87 22.75 -20.06
C VAL A 153 -5.44 22.86 -19.55
N ASP A 154 -4.60 21.87 -19.87
CA ASP A 154 -3.20 21.80 -19.41
C ASP A 154 -3.04 22.02 -17.89
N GLY A 155 -3.92 21.40 -17.10
CA GLY A 155 -3.94 21.49 -15.65
C GLY A 155 -4.52 22.80 -15.09
N LYS A 156 -4.92 23.75 -15.93
CA LYS A 156 -5.53 25.03 -15.52
C LYS A 156 -7.04 24.99 -15.71
N ARG A 157 -7.78 25.39 -14.68
CA ARG A 157 -9.25 25.50 -14.76
C ARG A 157 -9.66 26.61 -15.74
N ALA A 158 -10.48 26.26 -16.73
CA ALA A 158 -11.10 27.21 -17.64
C ALA A 158 -12.27 27.95 -16.96
N VAL A 159 -12.61 29.12 -17.49
CA VAL A 159 -13.77 29.90 -17.04
C VAL A 159 -15.01 29.41 -17.77
N ARG A 160 -16.03 29.00 -17.02
CA ARG A 160 -17.37 28.72 -17.58
C ARG A 160 -17.96 30.04 -18.07
N ALA A 161 -18.29 30.10 -19.36
CA ALA A 161 -18.97 31.24 -19.98
C ALA A 161 -20.30 31.54 -19.26
N ARG A 162 -20.69 32.80 -19.22
CA ARG A 162 -21.85 33.33 -18.49
C ARG A 162 -22.71 34.17 -19.40
#